data_AF-A0A6J4UHC1-F1
#
_entry.id   AF-A0A6J4UHC1-F1
#
_cell.length_a   1.000
_cell.length_b   1.000
_cell.length_c   1.000
_cell.angle_alpha   90.00
_cell.angle_beta   90.00
_cell.angle_gamma   90.00
#
_symmetry.space_group_name_H-M   'P 1'
#
loop_
_entity.id
_entity.type
_entity.pdbx_description
1 polymer ?
#
loop_
_entity_poly.entity_id
_entity_poly.type
_entity_poly.pdbx_seq_one_letter_code
_entity_poly.pdbx_strand_id
1 'polypeptide(L)' 'MAGYSNPTREDEPIHVVRTIGRIAQMLLELRDEYERRPRPDTLAQIDQRLNDLAEQRAKLTQRRGMAGEGGRES' A
#
# COMPACT_ATOMS: atom_id res chain seq x y z
N MET A 1 17.89 25.53 19.23
CA MET A 1 16.80 24.56 18.99
C MET A 1 15.81 25.19 18.02
N ALA A 2 15.88 24.84 16.74
CA ALA A 2 14.86 25.18 15.77
C ALA A 2 13.91 23.99 15.68
N GLY A 3 12.76 24.09 16.34
CA GLY A 3 11.68 23.14 16.22
C GLY A 3 11.07 23.26 14.83
N TYR A 4 11.57 22.46 13.90
CA TYR A 4 10.82 22.14 12.69
C TYR A 4 9.64 21.25 13.11
N SER A 5 8.52 21.88 13.47
CA SER A 5 7.22 21.23 13.40
C SER A 5 6.94 20.94 11.93
N ASN A 6 7.47 19.83 11.41
CA ASN A 6 7.04 19.32 10.12
C ASN A 6 5.60 18.82 10.34
N PRO A 7 4.58 19.42 9.72
CA PRO A 7 3.24 18.90 9.83
C PRO A 7 3.31 17.49 9.24
N THR A 8 3.08 16.48 10.08
CA THR A 8 2.95 15.08 9.69
C THR A 8 1.85 14.97 8.65
N ARG A 9 2.22 15.12 7.37
CA ARG A 9 1.31 14.96 6.24
C ARG A 9 1.04 13.48 6.09
N GLU A 10 -0.06 13.01 6.67
CA GLU A 10 -0.66 11.70 6.38
C GLU A 10 -0.81 11.44 4.86
N ASP A 11 -0.72 12.49 4.03
CA ASP A 11 -0.79 12.44 2.58
C ASP A 11 0.52 12.16 1.82
N GLU A 12 1.68 12.02 2.47
CA GLU A 12 2.92 11.80 1.72
C GLU A 12 2.87 10.51 0.87
N PRO A 13 3.32 10.53 -0.41
CA PRO A 13 3.42 9.35 -1.29
C PRO A 13 4.08 8.14 -0.65
N ILE A 14 5.02 8.36 0.27
CA ILE A 14 5.72 7.31 1.00
C ILE A 14 4.78 6.45 1.86
N HIS A 15 3.66 6.99 2.35
CA HIS A 15 2.71 6.22 3.16
C HIS A 15 1.99 5.16 2.34
N VAL A 16 1.57 5.48 1.11
CA VAL A 16 0.95 4.51 0.19
C VAL A 16 1.93 3.38 -0.14
N VAL A 17 3.19 3.72 -0.46
CA VAL A 17 4.23 2.73 -0.76
C VAL A 17 4.51 1.83 0.46
N ARG A 18 4.63 2.39 1.66
CA ARG A 18 4.81 1.62 2.90
C ARG A 18 3.62 0.71 3.19
N THR A 19 2.41 1.15 2.92
CA THR A 19 1.20 0.34 3.11
C THR A 19 1.13 -0.80 2.11
N ILE A 20 1.48 -0.56 0.83
CA ILE A 20 1.64 -1.61 -0.19
C ILE A 20 2.64 -2.68 0.28
N GLY A 21 3.82 -2.27 0.76
CA GLY A 21 4.84 -3.19 1.25
C GLY A 21 4.35 -4.04 2.43
N ARG A 22 3.61 -3.44 3.37
CA ARG A 22 3.02 -4.17 4.50
C ARG A 22 1.98 -5.20 4.05
N ILE A 23 1.08 -4.84 3.14
CA ILE A 23 0.07 -5.78 2.61
C ILE A 23 0.73 -6.93 1.85
N ALA A 24 1.75 -6.63 1.03
CA ALA A 24 2.51 -7.65 0.31
C ALA A 24 3.19 -8.64 1.26
N GLN A 25 3.78 -8.14 2.35
CA GLN A 25 4.36 -9.00 3.40
C GLN A 25 3.30 -9.93 4.03
N MET A 26 2.13 -9.39 4.38
CA MET A 26 1.03 -10.21 4.92
C MET A 26 0.54 -11.28 3.94
N LEU A 27 0.51 -10.97 2.64
CA LEU A 27 0.15 -11.94 1.59
C LEU A 27 1.16 -13.10 1.52
N LEU A 28 2.46 -12.82 1.66
CA LEU A 28 3.49 -13.85 1.69
C LEU A 28 3.32 -14.76 2.92
N GLU A 29 3.05 -14.18 4.09
CA GLU A 29 2.80 -14.93 5.34
C GLU A 29 1.55 -15.82 5.23
N LEU A 30 0.46 -15.30 4.66
CA LEU A 30 -0.76 -16.08 4.42
C LEU A 30 -0.56 -17.20 3.39
N ARG A 31 0.26 -16.97 2.37
CA ARG A 31 0.67 -18.01 1.41
C ARG A 31 1.40 -19.14 2.12
N ASP A 32 2.41 -18.80 2.93
CA ASP A 32 3.18 -19.78 3.70
C ASP A 32 2.29 -20.58 4.68
N GLU A 33 1.33 -19.93 5.35
CA GLU A 33 0.35 -20.62 6.21
C GLU A 33 -0.55 -21.55 5.41
N TYR A 34 -1.06 -21.11 4.25
CA TYR A 34 -1.92 -21.95 3.41
C TYR A 34 -1.17 -23.17 2.86
N GLU A 35 0.09 -23.01 2.43
CA GLU A 35 0.95 -24.11 1.98
C GLU A 35 1.18 -25.14 3.10
N ARG A 36 1.39 -24.69 4.34
CA ARG A 36 1.60 -25.58 5.50
C ARG A 36 0.31 -26.23 5.98
N ARG A 37 -0.80 -25.48 6.01
CA ARG A 37 -2.09 -25.94 6.50
C ARG A 37 -3.23 -25.27 5.71
N PRO A 38 -3.68 -25.91 4.62
CA PRO A 38 -4.75 -25.37 3.79
C PRO A 38 -6.04 -25.20 4.58
N ARG A 39 -6.58 -23.97 4.63
CA ARG A 39 -7.88 -23.67 5.23
C ARG A 39 -8.67 -22.66 4.38
N PRO A 40 -10.00 -22.81 4.27
CA PRO A 40 -10.85 -21.84 3.59
C PRO A 40 -10.71 -20.41 4.16
N ASP A 41 -10.57 -20.28 5.48
CA ASP A 41 -10.43 -18.98 6.15
C ASP A 41 -9.15 -18.24 5.71
N THR A 42 -8.06 -18.97 5.46
CA THR A 42 -6.81 -18.37 4.97
C THR A 42 -6.99 -17.86 3.54
N LEU A 43 -7.75 -18.57 2.69
CA LEU A 43 -8.09 -18.09 1.34
C LEU A 43 -8.94 -16.81 1.39
N ALA A 44 -9.93 -16.76 2.28
CA ALA A 44 -10.75 -15.56 2.47
C ALA A 44 -9.90 -14.36 2.95
N GLN A 45 -8.92 -14.59 3.82
CA GLN A 45 -7.96 -13.56 4.24
C GLN A 45 -7.05 -13.09 3.10
N ILE A 46 -6.57 -14.02 2.26
CA ILE A 46 -5.78 -13.69 1.07
C ILE A 46 -6.60 -12.81 0.13
N ASP A 47 -7.84 -13.19 -0.16
CA ASP A 47 -8.74 -12.43 -1.02
C ASP A 47 -8.95 -10.99 -0.49
N GLN A 48 -9.24 -10.85 0.81
CA GLN A 48 -9.35 -9.53 1.42
C GLN A 48 -8.07 -8.70 1.26
N ARG A 49 -6.89 -9.29 1.47
CA ARG A 49 -5.61 -8.57 1.32
C ARG A 49 -5.32 -8.19 -0.13
N LEU A 50 -5.75 -8.99 -1.10
CA LEU A 50 -5.67 -8.65 -2.52
C LEU A 50 -6.57 -7.46 -2.86
N ASN A 51 -7.78 -7.40 -2.29
CA ASN A 51 -8.67 -6.25 -2.43
C ASN A 51 -8.04 -4.98 -1.83
N ASP A 52 -7.50 -5.08 -0.61
CA ASP A 52 -6.78 -3.97 0.04
C ASP A 52 -5.61 -3.48 -0.84
N LEU A 53 -4.87 -4.39 -1.47
CA LEU A 53 -3.76 -4.06 -2.37
C LEU A 53 -4.24 -3.37 -3.66
N ALA A 54 -5.38 -3.81 -4.21
CA ALA A 54 -5.98 -3.19 -5.38
C ALA A 54 -6.40 -1.73 -5.11
N GLU A 55 -6.93 -1.44 -3.92
CA GLU A 55 -7.23 -0.07 -3.50
C GLU A 55 -5.97 0.80 -3.41
N GLN A 56 -4.88 0.27 -2.84
CA GLN A 56 -3.62 1.00 -2.77
C GLN A 56 -3.01 1.23 -4.16
N ARG A 57 -3.16 0.28 -5.09
CA ARG A 57 -2.77 0.46 -6.50
C ARG A 57 -3.54 1.60 -7.16
N ALA A 58 -4.83 1.74 -6.87
CA ALA A 58 -5.64 2.85 -7.37
C ALA A 58 -5.13 4.19 -6.84
N LYS A 59 -4.87 4.30 -5.54
CA LYS A 59 -4.28 5.50 -4.90
C LYS A 59 -2.90 5.84 -5.48
N LEU A 60 -2.06 4.84 -5.72
CA LEU A 60 -0.74 5.04 -6.34
C LEU A 60 -0.86 5.58 -7.77
N THR A 61 -1.77 5.02 -8.57
CA THR A 61 -2.02 5.46 -9.94
C THR A 61 -2.52 6.91 -9.97
N GLN A 62 -3.46 7.26 -9.10
CA GLN A 62 -3.99 8.62 -8.98
C GLN A 62 -2.87 9.63 -8.69
N ARG A 63 -1.98 9.30 -7.75
CA ARG A 63 -0.83 10.16 -7.39
C ARG A 63 0.19 10.28 -8.51
N ARG A 64 0.44 9.21 -9.28
CA ARG A 64 1.30 9.27 -10.48
C ARG A 64 0.72 10.18 -11.56
N GLY A 65 -0.61 10.19 -11.73
CA GLY A 65 -1.30 11.13 -12.63
C GLY A 65 -1.06 12.58 -12.23
N MET A 66 -1.26 12.91 -10.94
CA MET A 66 -1.03 14.27 -10.41
C MET A 66 0.43 14.72 -10.56
N ALA A 67 1.40 13.82 -10.36
CA ALA A 67 2.82 14.13 -10.51
C ALA A 67 3.22 14.39 -11.99
N GLY A 68 2.49 13.84 -12.96
CA GLY A 68 2.73 14.03 -14.39
C GLY A 68 2.19 15.35 -14.95
N GLU A 69 1.21 15.98 -14.30
CA GLU A 69 0.60 17.24 -14.73
C GLU A 69 1.42 18.47 -14.29
N GLY A 70 2.11 18.42 -13.14
CA GLY A 70 2.95 19.51 -12.64
C GLY A 70 4.33 19.66 -13.31
N GLY A 71 4.68 18.81 -14.28
CA GLY A 71 5.98 18.80 -14.97
C GLY A 71 5.97 19.39 -16.38
N ARG A 72 4.86 20.01 -16.82
CA ARG A 72 4.67 20.53 -18.19
C ARG A 72 4.62 22.05 -18.30
N GLU A 73 5.11 22.78 -17.30
CA GLU A 73 5.25 24.24 -17.38
C GLU A 73 6.72 24.62 -17.16
N SER A 74 7.45 24.78 -18.26
CA SER A 74 8.71 25.52 -18.37
C SER A 74 8.87 26.01 -19.80
#